data_AF-A0A2S8RW90-F1
#
_entry.id   AF-A0A2S8RW90-F1
#
_cell.length_a   1.000
_cell.length_b   1.000
_cell.length_c   1.000
_cell.angle_alpha   90.00
_cell.angle_beta   90.00
_cell.angle_gamma   90.00
#
_symmetry.space_group_name_H-M   'P 1'
#
loop_
_entity.id
_entity.type
_entity.pdbx_description
1 polymer ?
#
loop_
_entity_poly.entity_id
_entity_poly.type
_entity_poly.pdbx_seq_one_letter_code
_entity_poly.pdbx_strand_id
1 'polypeptide(L)' 'MKLRQNHPIGTAAAKAGMSRATGYRIVQDPQLPSQKAQPRGRRRPDPLQQIFDVEVVPLLQSAPGIRPVAV' A
#
# COMPACT_ATOMS: atom_id res chain seq x y z
N MET A 1 -4.55 2.75 -20.92
CA MET A 1 -4.11 4.03 -21.53
C MET A 1 -4.50 4.07 -23.01
N LYS A 2 -5.61 4.73 -23.39
CA LYS A 2 -6.00 4.84 -24.82
C LYS A 2 -5.12 5.84 -25.59
N LEU A 3 -4.71 6.95 -24.95
CA LEU A 3 -3.93 8.00 -25.60
C LEU A 3 -2.54 7.55 -26.09
N ARG A 4 -1.85 6.68 -25.31
CA ARG A 4 -0.53 6.13 -25.67
C ARG A 4 -0.56 5.24 -26.91
N GLN A 5 -1.71 4.66 -27.26
CA GLN A 5 -1.82 3.78 -28.44
C GLN A 5 -1.64 4.58 -29.75
N ASN A 6 -2.12 5.83 -29.77
CA ASN A 6 -2.23 6.62 -31.00
C ASN A 6 -1.32 7.86 -31.02
N HIS A 7 -0.57 8.13 -29.94
CA HIS A 7 0.21 9.36 -29.78
C HIS A 7 1.60 9.06 -29.22
N PRO A 8 2.63 9.85 -29.60
CA PRO A 8 3.95 9.75 -28.99
C PRO A 8 3.87 10.08 -27.50
N ILE A 9 4.79 9.52 -26.71
CA ILE A 9 4.76 9.52 -25.23
C ILE A 9 4.58 10.94 -24.67
N GLY A 10 5.32 11.91 -25.20
CA GLY A 10 5.21 13.30 -24.78
C GLY A 10 3.83 13.92 -25.02
N THR A 11 3.22 13.66 -26.17
CA THR A 11 1.88 14.16 -26.52
C THR A 11 0.80 13.44 -25.74
N ALA A 12 0.92 12.12 -25.57
CA ALA A 12 0.00 11.35 -24.74
C ALA A 12 0.03 11.83 -23.27
N ALA A 13 1.21 12.10 -22.72
CA ALA A 13 1.38 12.62 -21.37
C ALA A 13 0.77 14.02 -21.22
N ALA A 14 1.07 14.92 -22.15
CA ALA A 14 0.50 16.28 -22.15
C ALA A 14 -1.04 16.25 -22.24
N LYS A 15 -1.60 15.42 -23.14
CA LYS A 15 -3.07 15.22 -23.25
C LYS A 15 -3.68 14.61 -22.00
N ALA A 16 -2.91 13.85 -21.22
CA ALA A 16 -3.34 13.27 -19.95
C ALA A 16 -3.06 14.15 -18.73
N GLY A 17 -2.60 15.40 -18.90
CA GLY A 17 -2.30 16.32 -17.79
C GLY A 17 -1.04 15.96 -16.98
N MET A 18 -0.13 15.17 -17.57
CA MET A 18 1.10 14.71 -16.91
C MET A 18 2.34 15.34 -17.56
N SER A 19 3.42 15.45 -16.79
CA SER A 19 4.72 15.84 -17.34
C SER A 19 5.28 14.80 -18.30
N ARG A 20 6.14 15.22 -19.24
CA ARG A 20 6.85 14.31 -20.16
C ARG A 20 7.62 13.23 -19.38
N ALA A 21 8.29 13.62 -18.28
CA ALA A 21 9.03 12.69 -17.43
C ALA A 21 8.14 11.61 -16.80
N THR A 22 6.92 11.97 -16.35
CA THR A 22 5.95 10.99 -15.84
C THR A 22 5.50 10.03 -16.95
N GLY A 23 5.28 10.52 -18.17
CA GLY A 23 4.96 9.68 -19.32
C GLY A 23 6.02 8.61 -19.61
N TYR A 24 7.30 9.00 -19.63
CA TYR A 24 8.40 8.05 -19.81
C TYR A 24 8.53 7.07 -18.64
N ARG A 25 8.35 7.52 -17.38
CA ARG A 25 8.34 6.62 -16.21
C ARG A 25 7.24 5.56 -16.28
N ILE A 26 6.05 5.91 -16.73
CA ILE A 26 4.93 4.95 -16.90
C ILE A 26 5.22 3.94 -18.02
N VAL A 27 5.92 4.35 -19.08
CA VAL A 27 6.30 3.43 -20.17
C VAL A 27 7.40 2.47 -19.73
N GLN A 28 8.37 2.97 -18.97
CA GLN A 28 9.47 2.17 -18.43
C GLN A 28 8.98 1.17 -17.37
N ASP A 29 8.03 1.59 -16.55
CA ASP A 29 7.45 0.77 -15.49
C ASP A 29 5.92 0.97 -15.46
N PRO A 30 5.17 0.10 -16.15
CA PRO A 30 3.73 0.25 -16.33
C PRO A 30 2.93 -0.13 -15.07
N GLN A 31 3.57 -0.69 -14.06
CA GLN A 31 2.91 -1.05 -12.82
C GLN A 31 2.57 0.22 -12.03
N LEU A 32 1.30 0.38 -11.69
CA LEU A 32 0.82 1.56 -10.98
C LEU A 32 1.43 1.64 -9.57
N PRO A 33 1.71 2.83 -9.03
CA PRO A 33 2.18 2.97 -7.65
C PRO A 33 1.27 2.28 -6.62
N SER A 34 -0.04 2.24 -6.87
CA SER A 34 -1.02 1.51 -6.06
C SER A 34 -0.90 -0.01 -6.15
N GLN A 35 -0.41 -0.54 -7.28
CA GLN A 35 -0.12 -1.96 -7.47
C GLN A 35 1.25 -2.37 -6.93
N LYS A 36 2.13 -1.40 -6.66
CA LYS A 36 3.42 -1.59 -5.98
C LYS A 36 3.32 -1.44 -4.47
N ALA A 37 2.12 -1.21 -3.95
CA ALA A 37 1.93 -0.92 -2.54
C ALA A 37 2.35 -2.13 -1.71
N GLN A 38 3.57 -2.11 -1.21
CA GLN A 38 3.84 -2.72 0.09
C GLN A 38 2.81 -2.15 1.08
N PRO A 39 2.32 -2.96 2.02
CA PRO A 39 1.41 -2.48 3.05
C PRO A 39 1.99 -1.18 3.62
N ARG A 40 1.23 -0.09 3.60
CA ARG A 40 1.67 1.15 4.24
C ARG A 40 1.84 0.81 5.71
N GLY A 41 3.10 0.66 6.13
CA GLY A 41 3.44 0.41 7.51
C GLY A 41 2.90 1.53 8.39
N ARG A 42 2.67 1.22 9.66
CA ARG A 42 2.38 2.26 10.65
C ARG A 42 3.59 3.19 10.73
N ARG A 43 3.33 4.51 10.75
CA ARG A 43 4.40 5.51 10.94
C ARG A 43 5.01 5.48 12.35
N ARG A 44 4.29 4.91 13.32
CA ARG A 44 4.73 4.73 14.70
C ARG A 44 4.66 3.25 15.08
N PRO A 45 5.54 2.78 15.97
CA PRO A 45 5.42 1.47 16.59
C PRO A 45 4.04 1.28 17.23
N ASP A 46 3.54 0.05 17.27
CA ASP A 46 2.25 -0.23 17.89
C ASP A 46 2.35 -0.13 19.41
N PRO A 47 1.62 0.80 20.06
CA PRO A 47 1.70 0.96 21.52
C PRO A 47 1.27 -0.29 22.29
N LEU A 48 0.50 -1.20 21.68
CA LEU A 48 0.03 -2.42 22.33
C LEU A 48 0.88 -3.66 21.99
N GLN A 49 1.88 -3.55 21.11
CA GLN A 49 2.63 -4.71 20.63
C GLN A 49 3.25 -5.51 21.79
N GLN A 50 3.94 -4.82 22.69
CA GLN A 50 4.57 -5.44 23.84
C GLN A 50 3.54 -6.07 24.80
N ILE A 51 2.38 -5.43 24.98
CA ILE A 51 1.31 -5.95 25.85
C ILE A 51 0.74 -7.24 25.26
N PHE A 52 0.60 -7.31 23.93
CA PHE A 52 0.12 -8.51 23.26
C PHE A 52 1.09 -9.69 23.47
N ASP A 53 2.38 -9.45 23.26
CA ASP A 53 3.41 -10.50 23.38
C ASP A 53 3.56 -10.98 24.83
N VAL A 54 3.53 -10.06 25.80
CA VAL A 54 3.81 -10.37 27.22
C VAL A 54 2.56 -10.89 27.95
N GLU A 55 1.38 -10.37 27.66
CA GLU A 55 0.19 -10.64 28.47
C GLU A 55 -0.91 -11.37 27.69
N VAL A 56 -1.30 -10.84 26.53
CA VAL A 56 -2.49 -11.33 25.81
C VAL A 56 -2.25 -12.72 25.23
N VAL A 57 -1.09 -12.96 24.60
CA VAL A 57 -0.79 -14.25 23.97
C VAL A 57 -0.69 -15.37 25.01
N PRO A 58 0.06 -15.24 26.12
CA PRO A 58 0.08 -16.26 27.17
C PRO A 58 -1.30 -16.53 27.79
N LEU A 59 -2.10 -15.48 28.00
CA LEU A 59 -3.47 -15.61 28.50
C LEU A 59 -4.32 -16.47 27.56
N LEU A 60 -4.32 -16.18 26.26
CA LEU A 60 -5.10 -16.93 25.28
C LEU A 60 -4.59 -18.37 25.09
N GLN A 61 -3.29 -18.60 25.22
CA GLN A 61 -2.71 -19.95 25.18
C GLN A 61 -3.15 -20.79 26.39
N SER A 62 -3.19 -20.20 27.59
CA SER A 62 -3.64 -20.88 28.81
C SER A 62 -5.16 -21.09 28.85
N ALA A 63 -5.94 -20.18 28.27
CA ALA A 63 -7.39 -20.20 28.28
C ALA A 63 -7.97 -19.89 26.88
N PRO A 64 -7.96 -20.87 25.96
CA PRO A 64 -8.39 -20.67 24.56
C PRO A 64 -9.89 -20.40 24.40
N GLY A 65 -10.68 -20.58 25.47
CA GLY A 65 -12.11 -20.24 25.50
C GLY A 65 -12.39 -18.75 25.67
N ILE A 66 -11.39 -17.94 26.02
CA ILE A 66 -11.53 -16.48 26.16
C ILE A 66 -11.75 -15.87 24.77
N ARG A 67 -12.79 -15.02 24.65
CA ARG A 67 -13.10 -14.29 23.42
C ARG A 67 -12.87 -12.79 23.62
N PRO A 68 -12.26 -12.09 22.66
CA PRO A 68 -12.15 -10.64 22.73
C PRO A 68 -13.54 -10.01 22.58
N VAL A 69 -13.81 -8.98 23.39
CA VAL A 69 -14.99 -8.12 23.28
C VAL A 69 -14.49 -6.71 23.07
N ALA A 70 -14.96 -6.05 22.00
CA ALA A 70 -14.72 -4.65 21.76
C ALA A 70 -15.95 -3.83 22.21
N VAL A 71 -15.71 -2.58 22.64
CA VAL A 71 -16.75 -1.57 22.89
C VAL A 71 -17.02 -0.78 21.63
#